data_AF-A0AAV9BVS9-F1
#
_entry.id   AF-A0AAV9BVS9-F1
#
_cell.length_a   1.000
_cell.length_b   1.000
_cell.length_c   1.000
_cell.angle_alpha   90.00
_cell.angle_beta   90.00
_cell.angle_gamma   90.00
#
_symmetry.space_group_name_H-M   'P 1'
#
loop_
_entity.id
_entity.type
_entity.pdbx_description
1 polymer ?
#
loop_
_entity_poly.entity_id
_entity_poly.type
_entity_poly.pdbx_seq_one_letter_code
_entity_poly.pdbx_strand_id
1 'polypeptide(L)'
;MSNVSFTTRKSTSTASVQRTKVASMDAQTTCNISTNKAPPFVSPSSSSLSLSISLSLSFSVYTLMADQDPPTLFTPYKMGRFNLSHRVVLAPMTRCRAINGIPQLANVIYYTQRATDGGFLITEGTSISPTAAGFPHCPGIYTEEQIEAWKKVVDAVHAKGSIIFCQLWHVGRASNQVYQPGGTAAPISSTEKAISGRWKILMPDGSHGRYPSPRRLTASEIPEIVGHYRQAAINAIQAGFDGIEIHGAHGYLIDQFLKDGINDRTDGYGGPLSNRCRFLLEVTRAVSSAIGPGRVGVRVSPAIDHLDAHDSNPFDLGSAVIGRLNALQREFTESLAYLHVTQPRYHAYVQTESGKAGSEAEEARMMRGWRDAYEGTFMCSGGYTGELGTEAVANGDADLVSFGRLFISNPDLTHRLQVDAELTRYERATFYTHDPVVGYTDYPVLGEAKNGGVVARPRL
;
A
#
# COMPACT_ATOMS: atom_id res chain seq x y z
N MET A 1 38.93 21.77 -44.72
CA MET A 1 39.36 23.19 -44.69
C MET A 1 38.48 23.86 -43.65
N SER A 2 38.91 24.28 -42.46
CA SER A 2 40.26 24.48 -41.95
C SER A 2 40.24 24.35 -40.42
N ASN A 3 41.17 23.53 -39.91
CA ASN A 3 41.69 23.47 -38.55
C ASN A 3 42.08 24.84 -37.99
N VAL A 4 41.96 25.03 -36.67
CA VAL A 4 43.07 25.46 -35.80
C VAL A 4 42.95 24.83 -34.40
N SER A 5 44.00 24.09 -34.04
CA SER A 5 44.37 23.56 -32.73
C SER A 5 45.35 24.54 -32.06
N PHE A 6 45.38 24.62 -30.73
CA PHE A 6 46.64 24.80 -30.02
C PHE A 6 46.62 24.16 -28.62
N THR A 7 47.71 23.44 -28.36
CA THR A 7 48.02 22.57 -27.25
C THR A 7 48.88 23.24 -26.16
N THR A 8 48.61 22.85 -24.90
CA THR A 8 49.53 22.57 -23.78
C THR A 8 50.53 23.61 -23.26
N ARG A 9 50.58 23.77 -21.93
CA ARG A 9 51.81 23.50 -21.13
C ARG A 9 51.52 23.28 -19.63
N LYS A 10 52.16 22.23 -19.11
CA LYS A 10 52.37 21.91 -17.69
C LYS A 10 53.41 22.86 -17.07
N SER A 11 53.32 23.12 -15.77
CA SER A 11 54.49 23.34 -14.91
C SER A 11 54.23 22.89 -13.47
N THR A 12 55.07 21.95 -13.03
CA THR A 12 55.29 21.45 -11.68
C THR A 12 56.13 22.41 -10.84
N SER A 13 55.90 22.47 -9.52
CA SER A 13 56.90 22.87 -8.52
C SER A 13 56.59 22.29 -7.13
N THR A 14 57.39 21.30 -6.74
CA THR A 14 57.86 20.93 -5.39
C THR A 14 58.33 22.13 -4.55
N ALA A 15 58.61 22.12 -3.24
CA ALA A 15 58.40 21.31 -2.04
C ALA A 15 59.10 22.08 -0.90
N SER A 16 58.62 22.05 0.36
CA SER A 16 59.54 22.03 1.52
C SER A 16 58.82 21.74 2.84
N VAL A 17 59.46 20.84 3.57
CA VAL A 17 59.13 20.18 4.84
C VAL A 17 59.66 21.01 6.01
N GLN A 18 58.96 21.00 7.16
CA GLN A 18 59.65 20.94 8.45
C GLN A 18 58.87 20.15 9.50
N ARG A 19 59.60 19.20 10.10
CA ARG A 19 59.25 18.19 11.12
C ARG A 19 59.17 18.82 12.51
N THR A 20 58.44 18.21 13.45
CA THR A 20 59.07 17.54 14.62
C THR A 20 58.11 16.66 15.46
N LYS A 21 58.60 15.42 15.72
CA LYS A 21 58.49 14.50 16.88
C LYS A 21 57.09 14.08 17.39
N VAL A 22 56.64 12.82 17.26
CA VAL A 22 57.12 11.50 17.75
C VAL A 22 57.11 11.35 19.27
N ALA A 23 56.19 10.52 19.77
CA ALA A 23 56.43 9.51 20.81
C ALA A 23 55.38 8.39 20.70
N SER A 24 55.87 7.20 20.37
CA SER A 24 55.22 5.88 20.39
C SER A 24 55.41 5.22 21.76
N MET A 25 54.49 4.35 22.19
CA MET A 25 54.80 2.96 22.62
C MET A 25 53.57 2.24 23.20
N ASP A 26 53.16 1.21 22.47
CA ASP A 26 52.91 -0.19 22.83
C ASP A 26 52.29 -0.64 24.17
N ALA A 27 51.43 -1.64 23.97
CA ALA A 27 50.81 -2.56 24.92
C ALA A 27 51.82 -3.44 25.67
N GLN A 28 51.46 -3.88 26.88
CA GLN A 28 51.32 -5.31 27.23
C GLN A 28 50.88 -5.53 28.68
N THR A 29 50.00 -6.52 28.81
CA THR A 29 49.64 -7.34 29.96
C THR A 29 50.83 -7.73 30.84
N THR A 30 50.68 -7.72 32.17
CA THR A 30 50.96 -8.87 33.08
C THR A 30 50.73 -8.56 34.56
N CYS A 31 50.44 -9.66 35.26
CA CYS A 31 50.06 -9.85 36.66
C CYS A 31 51.27 -9.78 37.62
N ASN A 32 51.05 -9.39 38.88
CA ASN A 32 51.93 -9.62 40.06
C ASN A 32 51.02 -10.03 41.25
N ILE A 33 51.08 -11.26 41.80
CA ILE A 33 52.05 -11.83 42.79
C ILE A 33 51.92 -11.10 44.15
N SER A 34 51.82 -11.68 45.37
CA SER A 34 51.81 -13.03 45.96
C SER A 34 51.68 -12.84 47.49
N THR A 35 51.23 -13.85 48.27
CA THR A 35 52.08 -14.50 49.31
C THR A 35 51.34 -15.54 50.17
N ASN A 36 51.80 -16.78 50.04
CA ASN A 36 52.22 -17.75 51.07
C ASN A 36 51.29 -18.15 52.23
N LYS A 37 50.94 -19.45 52.27
CA LYS A 37 51.57 -20.45 53.18
C LYS A 37 51.10 -21.89 52.86
N ALA A 38 52.07 -22.81 52.74
CA ALA A 38 51.93 -24.28 52.81
C ALA A 38 51.99 -24.74 54.31
N PRO A 39 51.79 -26.02 54.74
CA PRO A 39 52.09 -27.31 54.07
C PRO A 39 51.07 -28.46 54.41
N PRO A 40 51.39 -29.78 54.45
CA PRO A 40 51.34 -30.69 53.31
C PRO A 40 50.55 -32.03 53.54
N PHE A 41 50.37 -32.78 52.43
CA PHE A 41 50.28 -34.26 52.28
C PHE A 41 49.21 -35.09 53.03
N VAL A 42 48.45 -35.89 52.25
CA VAL A 42 48.30 -37.37 52.31
C VAL A 42 47.14 -37.79 51.37
N SER A 43 47.41 -38.66 50.39
CA SER A 43 46.40 -39.45 49.66
C SER A 43 45.99 -40.65 50.52
N PRO A 44 44.73 -41.16 50.50
CA PRO A 44 44.35 -42.06 49.38
C PRO A 44 42.83 -42.18 49.07
N SER A 45 42.58 -42.90 47.98
CA SER A 45 41.45 -43.82 47.75
C SER A 45 40.10 -43.30 47.24
N SER A 46 39.64 -44.06 46.25
CA SER A 46 38.40 -44.06 45.51
C SER A 46 37.15 -44.31 46.36
N SER A 47 36.05 -43.63 46.06
CA SER A 47 34.72 -44.23 46.02
C SER A 47 33.69 -43.27 45.40
N SER A 48 32.85 -43.84 44.54
CA SER A 48 31.75 -43.21 43.82
C SER A 48 30.57 -42.87 44.74
N LEU A 49 30.00 -41.67 44.59
CA LEU A 49 28.59 -41.41 44.88
C LEU A 49 28.03 -40.47 43.80
N SER A 50 27.19 -41.02 42.92
CA SER A 50 26.34 -40.25 42.01
C SER A 50 25.15 -39.70 42.78
N LEU A 51 25.06 -38.38 42.90
CA LEU A 51 23.89 -37.68 43.43
C LEU A 51 23.03 -37.22 42.25
N SER A 52 21.95 -37.93 41.98
CA SER A 52 20.95 -37.56 40.97
C SER A 52 20.03 -36.47 41.54
N ILE A 53 20.21 -35.22 41.10
CA ILE A 53 19.25 -34.13 41.37
C ILE A 53 18.44 -33.87 40.09
N SER A 54 17.12 -34.04 40.22
CA SER A 54 16.10 -33.83 39.19
C SER A 54 16.23 -32.50 38.45
N LEU A 55 16.34 -32.58 37.13
CA LEU A 55 16.17 -31.47 36.19
C LEU A 55 14.83 -31.63 35.45
N SER A 56 13.70 -31.66 36.16
CA SER A 56 12.37 -31.91 35.55
C SER A 56 11.47 -30.69 35.43
N LEU A 57 11.96 -29.46 35.65
CA LEU A 57 11.10 -28.26 35.60
C LEU A 57 11.40 -27.23 34.50
N SER A 58 12.43 -27.41 33.66
CA SER A 58 12.72 -26.47 32.55
C SER A 58 12.29 -26.93 31.15
N PHE A 59 11.88 -28.19 30.98
CA PHE A 59 11.44 -28.70 29.68
C PHE A 59 9.94 -28.45 29.38
N SER A 60 9.13 -28.22 30.42
CA SER A 60 7.68 -28.05 30.25
C SER A 60 7.28 -26.68 29.67
N VAL A 61 8.14 -25.66 29.80
CA VAL A 61 7.83 -24.31 29.30
C VAL A 61 8.25 -24.13 27.84
N TYR A 62 9.30 -24.82 27.38
CA TYR A 62 9.72 -24.78 25.97
C TYR A 62 8.85 -25.62 25.03
N THR A 63 8.07 -26.57 25.57
CA THR A 63 7.23 -27.47 24.76
C THR A 63 5.86 -26.87 24.42
N LEU A 64 5.51 -25.68 24.94
CA LEU A 64 4.19 -25.05 24.72
C LEU A 64 4.19 -23.95 23.64
N MET A 65 5.31 -23.68 22.95
CA MET A 65 5.39 -22.62 21.93
C MET A 65 5.82 -23.08 20.54
N ALA A 66 5.84 -24.39 20.27
CA ALA A 66 6.39 -24.95 19.03
C ALA A 66 5.48 -25.99 18.37
N ASP A 67 4.15 -25.76 18.32
CA ASP A 67 3.22 -26.66 17.65
C ASP A 67 2.00 -25.94 17.05
N GLN A 68 2.23 -24.79 16.41
CA GLN A 68 1.21 -24.16 15.57
C GLN A 68 1.76 -24.10 14.16
N ASP A 69 1.04 -24.69 13.21
CA ASP A 69 1.34 -24.57 11.79
C ASP A 69 1.49 -23.07 11.43
N PRO A 70 2.42 -22.73 10.51
CA PRO A 70 2.57 -21.35 10.09
C PRO A 70 1.24 -20.79 9.58
N PRO A 71 0.93 -19.50 9.84
CA PRO A 71 -0.32 -18.92 9.39
C PRO A 71 -0.41 -18.97 7.86
N THR A 72 -1.60 -19.26 7.35
CA THR A 72 -1.90 -19.29 5.92
C THR A 72 -2.83 -18.14 5.55
N LEU A 73 -3.13 -17.99 4.26
CA LEU A 73 -4.17 -17.06 3.79
C LEU A 73 -5.55 -17.31 4.42
N PHE A 74 -5.82 -18.50 4.96
CA PHE A 74 -7.12 -18.88 5.54
C PHE A 74 -7.11 -18.88 7.06
N THR A 75 -5.98 -18.58 7.69
CA THR A 75 -5.91 -18.40 9.13
C THR A 75 -6.59 -17.09 9.52
N PRO A 76 -7.56 -17.09 10.45
CA PRO A 76 -8.21 -15.87 10.93
C PRO A 76 -7.22 -14.80 11.41
N TYR A 77 -7.61 -13.53 11.32
CA TYR A 77 -6.76 -12.41 11.72
C TYR A 77 -7.56 -11.29 12.39
N LYS A 78 -7.03 -10.75 13.48
CA LYS A 78 -7.63 -9.61 14.18
C LYS A 78 -6.97 -8.31 13.72
N MET A 79 -7.65 -7.58 12.84
CA MET A 79 -7.24 -6.26 12.37
C MET A 79 -7.87 -5.18 13.26
N GLY A 80 -7.16 -4.80 14.33
CA GLY A 80 -7.67 -3.87 15.33
C GLY A 80 -8.98 -4.38 15.96
N ARG A 81 -10.10 -3.74 15.65
CA ARG A 81 -11.44 -4.10 16.12
C ARG A 81 -12.17 -5.12 15.24
N PHE A 82 -11.63 -5.43 14.07
CA PHE A 82 -12.26 -6.30 13.08
C PHE A 82 -11.70 -7.71 13.16
N ASN A 83 -12.58 -8.71 13.29
CA ASN A 83 -12.21 -10.12 13.25
C ASN A 83 -12.43 -10.64 11.83
N LEU A 84 -11.33 -10.91 11.13
CA LEU A 84 -11.34 -11.44 9.78
C LEU A 84 -11.28 -12.97 9.85
N SER A 85 -12.10 -13.66 9.05
CA SER A 85 -12.08 -15.13 8.93
C SER A 85 -10.91 -15.62 8.09
N HIS A 86 -10.37 -14.77 7.22
CA HIS A 86 -9.22 -15.05 6.36
C HIS A 86 -8.43 -13.77 6.02
N ARG A 87 -7.26 -13.94 5.42
CA ARG A 87 -6.29 -12.88 5.07
C ARG A 87 -6.30 -12.49 3.59
N VAL A 88 -7.21 -13.07 2.81
CA VAL A 88 -7.49 -12.74 1.40
C VAL A 88 -8.38 -11.49 1.33
N VAL A 89 -7.88 -10.40 0.77
CA VAL A 89 -8.60 -9.10 0.73
C VAL A 89 -8.94 -8.70 -0.71
N LEU A 90 -10.15 -8.20 -0.97
CA LEU A 90 -10.48 -7.57 -2.25
C LEU A 90 -9.73 -6.24 -2.37
N ALA A 91 -8.77 -6.16 -3.29
CA ALA A 91 -8.05 -4.92 -3.54
C ALA A 91 -8.98 -3.87 -4.19
N PRO A 92 -8.73 -2.57 -3.95
CA PRO A 92 -9.49 -1.48 -4.55
C PRO A 92 -9.24 -1.40 -6.06
N MET A 93 -10.31 -1.43 -6.85
CA MET A 93 -10.25 -1.53 -8.31
C MET A 93 -11.32 -0.68 -8.99
N THR A 94 -10.93 0.44 -9.61
CA THR A 94 -11.82 1.25 -10.46
C THR A 94 -12.43 0.43 -11.59
N ARG A 95 -13.77 0.41 -11.69
CA ARG A 95 -14.49 -0.35 -12.73
C ARG A 95 -15.39 0.50 -13.63
N CYS A 96 -15.53 1.81 -13.40
CA CYS A 96 -16.25 2.75 -14.29
C CYS A 96 -17.73 2.40 -14.51
N ARG A 97 -18.46 1.98 -13.46
CA ARG A 97 -19.87 1.53 -13.54
C ARG A 97 -20.84 2.30 -12.64
N ALA A 98 -20.36 3.37 -11.99
CA ALA A 98 -21.20 4.29 -11.25
C ALA A 98 -21.66 5.43 -12.18
N ILE A 99 -22.82 5.26 -12.82
CA ILE A 99 -23.37 6.27 -13.73
C ILE A 99 -23.57 7.59 -12.97
N ASN A 100 -23.07 8.69 -13.54
CA ASN A 100 -23.02 10.01 -12.90
C ASN A 100 -22.38 10.02 -11.51
N GLY A 101 -21.46 9.08 -11.26
CA GLY A 101 -20.81 8.91 -9.96
C GLY A 101 -21.67 8.29 -8.87
N ILE A 102 -22.85 7.77 -9.22
CA ILE A 102 -23.78 7.11 -8.29
C ILE A 102 -23.66 5.59 -8.50
N PRO A 103 -23.31 4.81 -7.46
CA PRO A 103 -23.36 3.35 -7.51
C PRO A 103 -24.73 2.82 -7.98
N GLN A 104 -24.72 1.80 -8.83
CA GLN A 104 -25.90 1.17 -9.43
C GLN A 104 -26.15 -0.22 -8.83
N LEU A 105 -27.25 -0.86 -9.22
CA LEU A 105 -27.55 -2.24 -8.82
C LEU A 105 -26.40 -3.21 -9.14
N ALA A 106 -25.72 -3.01 -10.27
CA ALA A 106 -24.56 -3.82 -10.65
C ALA A 106 -23.43 -3.73 -9.62
N ASN A 107 -23.20 -2.56 -9.00
CA ASN A 107 -22.20 -2.41 -7.94
C ASN A 107 -22.59 -3.24 -6.71
N VAL A 108 -23.88 -3.23 -6.33
CA VAL A 108 -24.40 -4.05 -5.22
C VAL A 108 -24.11 -5.53 -5.48
N ILE A 109 -24.47 -6.04 -6.67
CA ILE A 109 -24.23 -7.44 -7.05
C ILE A 109 -22.73 -7.75 -7.04
N TYR A 110 -21.90 -6.88 -7.62
CA TYR A 110 -20.46 -7.08 -7.73
C TYR A 110 -19.77 -7.26 -6.38
N TYR A 111 -20.05 -6.39 -5.41
CA TYR A 111 -19.45 -6.51 -4.08
C TYR A 111 -20.06 -7.68 -3.30
N THR A 112 -21.38 -7.93 -3.43
CA THR A 112 -22.05 -9.06 -2.77
C THR A 112 -21.47 -10.41 -3.23
N GLN A 113 -21.18 -10.57 -4.52
CA GLN A 113 -20.57 -11.78 -5.08
C GLN A 113 -19.20 -12.09 -4.48
N ARG A 114 -18.49 -11.08 -3.99
CA ARG A 114 -17.12 -11.18 -3.43
C ARG A 114 -17.09 -11.19 -1.92
N ALA A 115 -18.26 -11.08 -1.29
CA ALA A 115 -18.41 -11.05 0.15
C ALA A 115 -18.57 -12.47 0.71
N THR A 116 -17.81 -12.73 1.77
CA THR A 116 -17.79 -13.97 2.57
C THR A 116 -17.97 -13.63 4.04
N ASP A 117 -18.42 -14.57 4.86
CA ASP A 117 -18.53 -14.33 6.30
C ASP A 117 -17.15 -14.06 6.91
N GLY A 118 -16.97 -12.92 7.56
CA GLY A 118 -15.67 -12.42 8.05
C GLY A 118 -14.66 -12.01 6.96
N GLY A 119 -15.09 -11.88 5.71
CA GLY A 119 -14.25 -11.40 4.60
C GLY A 119 -13.96 -9.89 4.68
N PHE A 120 -12.91 -9.44 3.99
CA PHE A 120 -12.56 -8.01 3.94
C PHE A 120 -12.45 -7.48 2.51
N LEU A 121 -13.20 -6.40 2.24
CA LEU A 121 -13.28 -5.76 0.94
C LEU A 121 -12.87 -4.29 1.01
N ILE A 122 -12.20 -3.81 -0.04
CA ILE A 122 -11.93 -2.39 -0.23
C ILE A 122 -12.56 -1.97 -1.57
N THR A 123 -13.37 -0.91 -1.54
CA THR A 123 -14.07 -0.43 -2.75
C THR A 123 -13.11 0.04 -3.82
N GLU A 124 -13.64 0.23 -5.02
CA GLU A 124 -13.01 1.08 -6.01
C GLU A 124 -12.72 2.51 -5.51
N GLY A 125 -11.78 3.19 -6.16
CA GLY A 125 -11.44 4.57 -5.86
C GLY A 125 -12.68 5.46 -5.96
N THR A 126 -13.02 6.09 -4.85
CA THR A 126 -14.26 6.87 -4.69
C THR A 126 -13.93 8.33 -4.49
N SER A 127 -14.43 9.16 -5.39
CA SER A 127 -14.11 10.58 -5.47
C SER A 127 -14.61 11.33 -4.22
N ILE A 128 -13.73 12.11 -3.58
CA ILE A 128 -14.04 12.87 -2.36
C ILE A 128 -14.74 14.21 -2.62
N SER A 129 -14.70 14.70 -3.86
CA SER A 129 -15.25 15.99 -4.25
C SER A 129 -15.56 16.01 -5.76
N PRO A 130 -16.30 17.01 -6.25
CA PRO A 130 -16.54 17.18 -7.69
C PRO A 130 -15.26 17.37 -8.54
N THR A 131 -14.15 17.80 -7.95
CA THR A 131 -12.87 18.03 -8.65
C THR A 131 -11.95 16.81 -8.66
N ALA A 132 -12.33 15.75 -7.94
CA ALA A 132 -11.46 14.61 -7.64
C ALA A 132 -11.43 13.52 -8.73
N ALA A 133 -12.30 13.59 -9.72
CA ALA A 133 -12.45 12.57 -10.76
C ALA A 133 -11.40 12.68 -11.88
N GLY A 134 -11.04 11.54 -12.48
CA GLY A 134 -10.14 11.46 -13.66
C GLY A 134 -10.46 10.31 -14.60
N PHE A 135 -11.60 9.66 -14.39
CA PHE A 135 -12.08 8.50 -15.11
C PHE A 135 -13.61 8.60 -15.25
N PRO A 136 -14.20 8.03 -16.31
CA PRO A 136 -15.63 8.07 -16.50
C PRO A 136 -16.32 7.14 -15.50
N HIS A 137 -17.51 7.54 -15.05
CA HIS A 137 -18.39 6.68 -14.23
C HIS A 137 -17.72 6.09 -12.98
N CYS A 138 -16.77 6.81 -12.38
CA CYS A 138 -16.25 6.48 -11.06
C CYS A 138 -17.19 7.01 -9.98
N PRO A 139 -17.41 6.24 -8.89
CA PRO A 139 -18.30 6.69 -7.84
C PRO A 139 -17.73 7.89 -7.07
N GLY A 140 -18.62 8.68 -6.49
CA GLY A 140 -18.31 9.70 -5.49
C GLY A 140 -18.87 9.36 -4.11
N ILE A 141 -18.51 10.17 -3.11
CA ILE A 141 -19.07 10.12 -1.75
C ILE A 141 -19.18 11.54 -1.14
N TYR A 142 -19.66 12.50 -1.94
CA TYR A 142 -19.76 13.92 -1.56
C TYR A 142 -21.17 14.52 -1.74
N THR A 143 -22.14 13.72 -2.19
CA THR A 143 -23.56 14.09 -2.30
C THR A 143 -24.42 13.09 -1.54
N GLU A 144 -25.63 13.49 -1.15
CA GLU A 144 -26.56 12.62 -0.44
C GLU A 144 -26.98 11.42 -1.32
N GLU A 145 -27.19 11.64 -2.61
CA GLU A 145 -27.57 10.58 -3.55
C GLU A 145 -26.49 9.49 -3.66
N GLN A 146 -25.22 9.90 -3.59
CA GLN A 146 -24.09 8.97 -3.57
C GLN A 146 -24.03 8.18 -2.26
N ILE A 147 -24.27 8.82 -1.11
CA ILE A 147 -24.30 8.19 0.21
C ILE A 147 -25.40 7.12 0.25
N GLU A 148 -26.62 7.46 -0.16
CA GLU A 148 -27.76 6.54 -0.18
C GLU A 148 -27.57 5.38 -1.17
N ALA A 149 -26.87 5.60 -2.28
CA ALA A 149 -26.52 4.54 -3.20
C ALA A 149 -25.45 3.60 -2.62
N TRP A 150 -24.43 4.14 -1.96
CA TRP A 150 -23.40 3.33 -1.29
C TRP A 150 -23.97 2.51 -0.13
N LYS A 151 -24.93 3.06 0.62
CA LYS A 151 -25.60 2.33 1.69
C LYS A 151 -26.17 0.99 1.24
N LYS A 152 -26.79 0.93 0.06
CA LYS A 152 -27.31 -0.32 -0.51
C LYS A 152 -26.21 -1.35 -0.79
N VAL A 153 -25.03 -0.88 -1.21
CA VAL A 153 -23.86 -1.75 -1.44
C VAL A 153 -23.36 -2.30 -0.10
N VAL A 154 -23.19 -1.42 0.89
CA VAL A 154 -22.70 -1.77 2.22
C VAL A 154 -23.66 -2.75 2.90
N ASP A 155 -24.96 -2.46 2.92
CA ASP A 155 -25.99 -3.32 3.52
C ASP A 155 -25.94 -4.74 2.93
N ALA A 156 -25.77 -4.86 1.60
CA ALA A 156 -25.69 -6.16 0.94
C ALA A 156 -24.40 -6.94 1.27
N VAL A 157 -23.29 -6.25 1.49
CA VAL A 157 -22.02 -6.85 1.92
C VAL A 157 -22.10 -7.28 3.39
N HIS A 158 -22.68 -6.45 4.25
CA HIS A 158 -22.92 -6.77 5.66
C HIS A 158 -23.89 -7.93 5.83
N ALA A 159 -24.88 -8.07 4.96
CA ALA A 159 -25.78 -9.24 4.93
C ALA A 159 -25.03 -10.56 4.63
N LYS A 160 -23.82 -10.51 4.09
CA LYS A 160 -22.91 -11.65 3.90
C LYS A 160 -21.89 -11.84 5.03
N GLY A 161 -21.91 -10.99 6.06
CA GLY A 161 -20.97 -11.03 7.19
C GLY A 161 -19.58 -10.44 6.88
N SER A 162 -19.41 -9.80 5.72
CA SER A 162 -18.15 -9.18 5.32
C SER A 162 -17.99 -7.76 5.86
N ILE A 163 -16.74 -7.34 5.97
CA ILE A 163 -16.32 -5.97 6.28
C ILE A 163 -15.97 -5.26 4.96
N ILE A 164 -16.34 -3.99 4.84
CA ILE A 164 -16.03 -3.20 3.65
C ILE A 164 -15.54 -1.79 3.99
N PHE A 165 -14.43 -1.40 3.37
CA PHE A 165 -13.83 -0.07 3.50
C PHE A 165 -13.97 0.73 2.21
N CYS A 166 -14.30 2.02 2.32
CA CYS A 166 -14.38 2.93 1.19
C CYS A 166 -12.99 3.55 0.89
N GLN A 167 -12.45 3.34 -0.31
CA GLN A 167 -11.21 3.99 -0.70
C GLN A 167 -11.45 5.44 -1.16
N LEU A 168 -10.97 6.41 -0.38
CA LEU A 168 -11.09 7.84 -0.66
C LEU A 168 -10.01 8.31 -1.62
N TRP A 169 -10.44 8.97 -2.69
CA TRP A 169 -9.60 9.23 -3.84
C TRP A 169 -9.71 10.66 -4.37
N HIS A 170 -8.56 11.25 -4.70
CA HIS A 170 -8.44 12.45 -5.52
C HIS A 170 -7.32 12.26 -6.55
N VAL A 171 -7.65 12.29 -7.85
CA VAL A 171 -6.69 11.95 -8.91
C VAL A 171 -5.59 12.99 -9.13
N GLY A 172 -5.83 14.24 -8.77
CA GLY A 172 -4.88 15.33 -9.00
C GLY A 172 -4.65 15.56 -10.49
N ARG A 173 -3.38 15.64 -10.94
CA ARG A 173 -3.05 15.87 -12.37
C ARG A 173 -3.43 14.73 -13.31
N ALA A 174 -3.79 13.56 -12.77
CA ALA A 174 -4.30 12.43 -13.54
C ALA A 174 -5.79 12.63 -13.90
N SER A 175 -6.14 13.80 -14.41
CA SER A 175 -7.49 14.21 -14.80
C SER A 175 -7.44 15.02 -16.11
N ASN A 176 -8.59 15.49 -16.55
CA ASN A 176 -8.77 16.36 -17.70
C ASN A 176 -9.89 17.38 -17.40
N GLN A 177 -9.91 18.51 -18.11
CA GLN A 177 -10.94 19.55 -17.93
C GLN A 177 -12.36 19.00 -18.04
N VAL A 178 -12.59 17.98 -18.89
CA VAL A 178 -13.90 17.32 -19.02
C VAL A 178 -14.44 16.72 -17.71
N TYR A 179 -13.55 16.37 -16.78
CA TYR A 179 -13.90 15.83 -15.46
C TYR A 179 -14.00 16.90 -14.37
N GLN A 180 -13.65 18.15 -14.68
CA GLN A 180 -13.70 19.24 -13.72
C GLN A 180 -15.06 19.93 -13.77
N PRO A 181 -15.54 20.52 -12.65
CA PRO A 181 -16.78 21.28 -12.63
C PRO A 181 -16.81 22.35 -13.73
N GLY A 182 -17.88 22.36 -14.52
CA GLY A 182 -18.03 23.27 -15.66
C GLY A 182 -17.18 22.96 -16.89
N GLY A 183 -16.38 21.87 -16.89
CA GLY A 183 -15.69 21.37 -18.09
C GLY A 183 -14.49 22.20 -18.55
N THR A 184 -14.07 23.22 -17.80
CA THR A 184 -13.09 24.23 -18.25
C THR A 184 -11.87 24.38 -17.35
N ALA A 185 -12.01 24.11 -16.06
CA ALA A 185 -10.91 24.27 -15.11
C ALA A 185 -9.80 23.24 -15.33
N ALA A 186 -8.54 23.65 -15.14
CA ALA A 186 -7.41 22.73 -15.13
C ALA A 186 -7.46 21.85 -13.88
N PRO A 187 -7.10 20.54 -13.98
CA PRO A 187 -6.87 19.70 -12.82
C PRO A 187 -5.82 20.28 -11.86
N ILE A 188 -5.89 19.91 -10.58
CA ILE A 188 -4.96 20.40 -9.56
C ILE A 188 -3.81 19.42 -9.28
N SER A 189 -2.67 19.90 -8.80
CA SER A 189 -1.53 19.05 -8.40
C SER A 189 -0.56 19.75 -7.45
N SER A 190 0.49 19.03 -7.04
CA SER A 190 1.67 19.59 -6.40
C SER A 190 2.55 20.38 -7.38
N THR A 191 2.39 20.18 -8.69
CA THR A 191 3.18 20.75 -9.80
C THR A 191 2.32 21.40 -10.88
N GLU A 192 2.95 22.04 -11.86
CA GLU A 192 2.32 22.53 -13.12
C GLU A 192 2.69 21.65 -14.33
N LYS A 193 3.52 20.63 -14.13
CA LYS A 193 3.97 19.71 -15.18
C LYS A 193 2.88 18.69 -15.50
N ALA A 194 2.49 18.62 -16.77
CA ALA A 194 1.62 17.57 -17.31
C ALA A 194 2.24 16.18 -17.14
N ILE A 195 1.40 15.14 -17.14
CA ILE A 195 1.85 13.77 -17.31
C ILE A 195 2.33 13.60 -18.76
N SER A 196 3.47 12.91 -18.94
CA SER A 196 4.08 12.68 -20.24
C SER A 196 3.16 11.94 -21.21
N GLY A 197 3.41 12.12 -22.51
CA GLY A 197 2.58 11.58 -23.58
C GLY A 197 2.52 10.05 -23.69
N ARG A 198 3.34 9.32 -22.89
CA ARG A 198 3.31 7.86 -22.78
C ARG A 198 2.01 7.36 -22.15
N TRP A 199 1.41 8.16 -21.26
CA TRP A 199 0.14 7.86 -20.62
C TRP A 199 -1.02 8.50 -21.39
N LYS A 200 -2.17 7.84 -21.35
CA LYS A 200 -3.41 8.32 -21.95
C LYS A 200 -4.52 8.31 -20.91
N ILE A 201 -5.31 9.37 -20.90
CA ILE A 201 -6.52 9.45 -20.09
C ILE A 201 -7.68 8.84 -20.85
N LEU A 202 -8.48 8.01 -20.18
CA LEU A 202 -9.76 7.55 -20.71
C LEU A 202 -10.75 8.73 -20.66
N MET A 203 -11.38 9.04 -21.78
CA MET A 203 -12.37 10.12 -21.91
C MET A 203 -13.79 9.59 -21.74
N PRO A 204 -14.79 10.45 -21.43
CA PRO A 204 -16.19 10.01 -21.27
C PRO A 204 -16.81 9.33 -22.49
N ASP A 205 -16.33 9.66 -23.69
CA ASP A 205 -16.76 9.05 -24.95
C ASP A 205 -16.08 7.69 -25.24
N GLY A 206 -15.24 7.20 -24.33
CA GLY A 206 -14.46 5.98 -24.47
C GLY A 206 -13.17 6.13 -25.27
N SER A 207 -12.87 7.33 -25.78
CA SER A 207 -11.62 7.63 -26.47
C SER A 207 -10.45 7.83 -25.49
N HIS A 208 -9.23 7.91 -26.02
CA HIS A 208 -8.03 8.15 -25.23
C HIS A 208 -7.45 9.54 -25.53
N GLY A 209 -7.39 10.39 -24.50
CA GLY A 209 -6.87 11.75 -24.56
C GLY A 209 -5.44 11.88 -24.03
N ARG A 210 -4.96 13.12 -24.02
CA ARG A 210 -3.72 13.52 -23.32
C ARG A 210 -4.07 14.18 -21.99
N TYR A 211 -3.22 13.98 -20.99
CA TYR A 211 -3.30 14.73 -19.75
C TYR A 211 -2.87 16.19 -20.01
N PRO A 212 -3.69 17.19 -19.63
CA PRO A 212 -3.32 18.59 -19.73
C PRO A 212 -2.30 18.97 -18.63
N SER A 213 -1.71 20.16 -18.75
CA SER A 213 -0.96 20.74 -17.62
C SER A 213 -1.91 21.03 -16.45
N PRO A 214 -1.60 20.56 -15.24
CA PRO A 214 -2.37 20.90 -14.06
C PRO A 214 -2.06 22.32 -13.58
N ARG A 215 -2.92 22.85 -12.70
CA ARG A 215 -2.64 23.99 -11.86
C ARG A 215 -2.01 23.53 -10.54
N ARG A 216 -0.92 24.16 -10.13
CA ARG A 216 -0.35 23.94 -8.81
C ARG A 216 -1.28 24.50 -7.74
N LEU A 217 -1.55 23.70 -6.70
CA LEU A 217 -2.23 24.20 -5.50
C LEU A 217 -1.35 25.24 -4.79
N THR A 218 -1.92 26.35 -4.36
CA THR A 218 -1.28 27.23 -3.37
C THR A 218 -1.30 26.57 -1.99
N ALA A 219 -0.38 26.96 -1.10
CA ALA A 219 -0.34 26.39 0.25
C ALA A 219 -1.64 26.61 1.04
N SER A 220 -2.34 27.73 0.79
CA SER A 220 -3.61 28.08 1.44
C SER A 220 -4.81 27.26 0.94
N GLU A 221 -4.71 26.62 -0.24
CA GLU A 221 -5.78 25.74 -0.75
C GLU A 221 -5.68 24.32 -0.18
N ILE A 222 -4.51 23.89 0.32
CA ILE A 222 -4.30 22.53 0.81
C ILE A 222 -5.23 22.17 1.99
N PRO A 223 -5.47 23.04 2.99
CA PRO A 223 -6.41 22.77 4.06
C PRO A 223 -7.84 22.48 3.59
N GLU A 224 -8.29 23.10 2.50
CA GLU A 224 -9.61 22.82 1.91
C GLU A 224 -9.67 21.39 1.37
N ILE A 225 -8.63 20.93 0.67
CA ILE A 225 -8.54 19.56 0.16
C ILE A 225 -8.50 18.55 1.32
N VAL A 226 -7.78 18.85 2.41
CA VAL A 226 -7.82 18.05 3.65
C VAL A 226 -9.26 17.99 4.20
N GLY A 227 -9.98 19.10 4.17
CA GLY A 227 -11.40 19.19 4.52
C GLY A 227 -12.29 18.28 3.67
N HIS A 228 -12.04 18.19 2.36
CA HIS A 228 -12.77 17.26 1.47
C HIS A 228 -12.55 15.79 1.84
N TYR A 229 -11.31 15.38 2.15
CA TYR A 229 -11.04 14.00 2.63
C TYR A 229 -11.76 13.73 3.95
N ARG A 230 -11.72 14.68 4.88
CA ARG A 230 -12.44 14.57 6.17
C ARG A 230 -13.93 14.40 5.97
N GLN A 231 -14.56 15.23 5.13
CA GLN A 231 -16.00 15.16 4.88
C GLN A 231 -16.38 13.86 4.17
N ALA A 232 -15.61 13.44 3.17
CA ALA A 232 -15.83 12.17 2.48
C ALA A 232 -15.73 10.97 3.43
N ALA A 233 -14.83 11.00 4.41
CA ALA A 233 -14.75 9.97 5.44
C ALA A 233 -16.00 9.93 6.33
N ILE A 234 -16.51 11.08 6.76
CA ILE A 234 -17.77 11.18 7.52
C ILE A 234 -18.93 10.60 6.70
N ASN A 235 -19.03 10.99 5.43
CA ASN A 235 -20.06 10.51 4.51
C ASN A 235 -19.97 9.00 4.28
N ALA A 236 -18.76 8.43 4.21
CA ALA A 236 -18.57 6.99 4.12
C ALA A 236 -19.10 6.27 5.38
N ILE A 237 -18.82 6.79 6.57
CA ILE A 237 -19.38 6.21 7.81
C ILE A 237 -20.91 6.37 7.84
N GLN A 238 -21.47 7.49 7.36
CA GLN A 238 -22.92 7.68 7.21
C GLN A 238 -23.55 6.66 6.25
N ALA A 239 -22.85 6.32 5.15
CA ALA A 239 -23.26 5.25 4.24
C ALA A 239 -23.12 3.84 4.84
N GLY A 240 -22.60 3.71 6.06
CA GLY A 240 -22.50 2.45 6.79
C GLY A 240 -21.14 1.74 6.67
N PHE A 241 -20.17 2.28 5.93
CA PHE A 241 -18.87 1.62 5.78
C PHE A 241 -18.20 1.38 7.15
N ASP A 242 -17.51 0.24 7.26
CA ASP A 242 -16.80 -0.12 8.49
C ASP A 242 -15.62 0.82 8.76
N GLY A 243 -15.00 1.30 7.67
CA GLY A 243 -13.91 2.25 7.67
C GLY A 243 -13.60 2.77 6.27
N ILE A 244 -12.45 3.41 6.13
CA ILE A 244 -11.97 3.99 4.87
C ILE A 244 -10.52 3.63 4.61
N GLU A 245 -10.12 3.70 3.35
CA GLU A 245 -8.72 3.70 2.95
C GLU A 245 -8.34 5.03 2.29
N ILE A 246 -7.30 5.71 2.77
CA ILE A 246 -6.76 6.91 2.13
C ILE A 246 -5.88 6.48 0.95
N HIS A 247 -6.23 6.90 -0.27
CA HIS A 247 -5.44 6.56 -1.46
C HIS A 247 -4.22 7.50 -1.62
N GLY A 248 -3.10 7.13 -0.99
CA GLY A 248 -1.79 7.79 -1.07
C GLY A 248 -0.81 7.17 -2.07
N ALA A 249 -1.30 6.63 -3.19
CA ALA A 249 -0.53 5.76 -4.08
C ALA A 249 -0.80 6.06 -5.58
N HIS A 250 -0.07 5.36 -6.45
CA HIS A 250 -0.31 5.26 -7.89
C HIS A 250 -0.33 6.59 -8.66
N GLY A 251 0.45 7.58 -8.20
CA GLY A 251 0.57 8.86 -8.89
C GLY A 251 -0.65 9.76 -8.80
N TYR A 252 -1.59 9.49 -7.88
CA TYR A 252 -2.71 10.38 -7.58
C TYR A 252 -2.32 11.48 -6.60
N LEU A 253 -3.26 12.36 -6.20
CA LEU A 253 -2.91 13.65 -5.61
C LEU A 253 -1.96 13.56 -4.42
N ILE A 254 -2.21 12.66 -3.46
CA ILE A 254 -1.32 12.50 -2.31
C ILE A 254 0.08 12.00 -2.75
N ASP A 255 0.14 11.01 -3.64
CA ASP A 255 1.42 10.48 -4.16
C ASP A 255 2.18 11.52 -4.99
N GLN A 256 1.47 12.44 -5.66
CA GLN A 256 2.04 13.60 -6.34
C GLN A 256 2.73 14.55 -5.37
N PHE A 257 2.32 14.63 -4.10
CA PHE A 257 3.04 15.37 -3.06
C PHE A 257 4.19 14.55 -2.46
N LEU A 258 4.06 13.22 -2.36
CA LEU A 258 5.07 12.37 -1.75
C LEU A 258 6.38 12.33 -2.56
N LYS A 259 6.30 12.32 -3.90
CA LYS A 259 7.41 11.95 -4.77
C LYS A 259 8.09 13.13 -5.46
N ASP A 260 9.43 13.20 -5.42
CA ASP A 260 10.20 14.29 -6.06
C ASP A 260 10.16 14.32 -7.59
N GLY A 261 9.86 13.20 -8.24
CA GLY A 261 9.66 13.18 -9.69
C GLY A 261 8.46 14.02 -10.15
N ILE A 262 7.57 14.40 -9.23
CA ILE A 262 6.41 15.26 -9.46
C ILE A 262 6.51 16.54 -8.63
N ASN A 263 6.72 16.42 -7.32
CA ASN A 263 6.65 17.53 -6.38
C ASN A 263 7.88 18.44 -6.47
N ASP A 264 7.76 19.49 -7.27
CA ASP A 264 8.78 20.54 -7.43
C ASP A 264 8.44 21.81 -6.63
N ARG A 265 7.68 21.69 -5.54
CA ARG A 265 7.38 22.81 -4.65
C ARG A 265 8.59 23.19 -3.80
N THR A 266 8.67 24.46 -3.44
CA THR A 266 9.70 25.04 -2.55
C THR A 266 9.13 25.54 -1.22
N ASP A 267 7.84 25.34 -0.96
CA ASP A 267 7.18 25.71 0.29
C ASP A 267 7.18 24.56 1.30
N GLY A 268 6.38 24.68 2.37
CA GLY A 268 6.27 23.68 3.44
C GLY A 268 5.75 22.30 3.01
N TYR A 269 5.38 22.13 1.73
CA TYR A 269 4.86 20.89 1.15
C TYR A 269 5.78 20.27 0.08
N GLY A 270 6.99 20.79 -0.14
CA GLY A 270 7.98 20.20 -1.06
C GLY A 270 9.42 20.26 -0.57
N GLY A 271 10.34 19.73 -1.38
CA GLY A 271 11.74 19.58 -1.04
C GLY A 271 12.00 18.38 -0.12
N PRO A 272 12.48 18.56 1.13
CA PRO A 272 12.80 17.46 2.04
C PRO A 272 11.63 16.51 2.30
N LEU A 273 11.93 15.24 2.59
CA LEU A 273 10.96 14.19 2.91
C LEU A 273 9.90 14.62 3.94
N SER A 274 10.29 15.42 4.94
CA SER A 274 9.38 15.94 5.96
C SER A 274 8.24 16.77 5.39
N ASN A 275 8.53 17.60 4.39
CA ASN A 275 7.57 18.48 3.74
C ASN A 275 6.72 17.70 2.74
N ARG A 276 7.34 16.79 1.96
CA ARG A 276 6.62 15.93 1.01
C ARG A 276 5.58 15.05 1.71
N CYS A 277 5.90 14.52 2.90
CA CYS A 277 4.98 13.70 3.70
C CYS A 277 3.88 14.52 4.41
N ARG A 278 3.99 15.85 4.47
CA ARG A 278 3.09 16.71 5.26
C ARG A 278 1.63 16.55 4.85
N PHE A 279 1.35 16.59 3.55
CA PHE A 279 -0.03 16.53 3.05
C PHE A 279 -0.72 15.20 3.41
N LEU A 280 -0.03 14.06 3.22
CA LEU A 280 -0.56 12.76 3.66
C LEU A 280 -0.87 12.77 5.17
N LEU A 281 0.03 13.30 6.00
CA LEU A 281 -0.12 13.31 7.45
C LEU A 281 -1.25 14.24 7.92
N GLU A 282 -1.45 15.38 7.25
CA GLU A 282 -2.59 16.28 7.51
C GLU A 282 -3.92 15.60 7.16
N VAL A 283 -4.00 14.91 6.01
CA VAL A 283 -5.17 14.11 5.62
C VAL A 283 -5.44 12.98 6.62
N THR A 284 -4.43 12.17 6.93
CA THR A 284 -4.58 11.04 7.87
C THR A 284 -5.02 11.53 9.24
N ARG A 285 -4.42 12.62 9.76
CA ARG A 285 -4.85 13.21 11.03
C ARG A 285 -6.29 13.69 10.99
N ALA A 286 -6.68 14.45 9.97
CA ALA A 286 -8.02 15.02 9.88
C ALA A 286 -9.10 13.93 9.79
N VAL A 287 -8.83 12.86 9.03
CA VAL A 287 -9.75 11.73 8.89
C VAL A 287 -9.78 10.89 10.18
N SER A 288 -8.63 10.52 10.75
CA SER A 288 -8.57 9.78 12.01
C SER A 288 -9.26 10.50 13.16
N SER A 289 -9.13 11.83 13.26
CA SER A 289 -9.84 12.62 14.27
C SER A 289 -11.36 12.65 14.05
N ALA A 290 -11.84 12.48 12.80
CA ALA A 290 -13.26 12.55 12.49
C ALA A 290 -13.99 11.20 12.69
N ILE A 291 -13.35 10.08 12.36
CA ILE A 291 -14.00 8.76 12.37
C ILE A 291 -13.32 7.72 13.29
N GLY A 292 -12.23 8.11 13.95
CA GLY A 292 -11.40 7.23 14.77
C GLY A 292 -10.32 6.52 13.92
N PRO A 293 -9.06 6.45 14.39
CA PRO A 293 -7.96 5.88 13.62
C PRO A 293 -8.11 4.37 13.37
N GLY A 294 -8.76 3.62 14.27
CA GLY A 294 -9.04 2.20 14.09
C GLY A 294 -9.96 1.86 12.90
N ARG A 295 -10.50 2.87 12.21
CA ARG A 295 -11.27 2.76 10.96
C ARG A 295 -10.54 3.31 9.73
N VAL A 296 -9.27 3.67 9.87
CA VAL A 296 -8.49 4.35 8.81
C VAL A 296 -7.36 3.45 8.35
N GLY A 297 -7.43 3.00 7.10
CA GLY A 297 -6.30 2.44 6.36
C GLY A 297 -5.60 3.52 5.53
N VAL A 298 -4.31 3.33 5.26
CA VAL A 298 -3.55 4.19 4.33
C VAL A 298 -2.91 3.32 3.26
N ARG A 299 -3.09 3.66 1.98
CA ARG A 299 -2.42 2.97 0.88
C ARG A 299 -1.29 3.79 0.29
N VAL A 300 -0.12 3.20 0.12
CA VAL A 300 1.06 3.85 -0.48
C VAL A 300 1.73 2.96 -1.53
N SER A 301 2.47 3.58 -2.44
CA SER A 301 3.26 2.85 -3.45
C SER A 301 4.60 3.56 -3.72
N PRO A 302 5.53 3.59 -2.74
CA PRO A 302 6.74 4.40 -2.83
C PRO A 302 7.61 4.07 -4.06
N ALA A 303 7.66 2.79 -4.44
CA ALA A 303 8.48 2.29 -5.55
C ALA A 303 7.78 2.20 -6.91
N ILE A 304 6.47 2.43 -6.98
CA ILE A 304 5.71 2.40 -8.25
C ILE A 304 5.85 3.74 -8.97
N ASP A 305 6.11 3.73 -10.27
CA ASP A 305 6.32 4.92 -11.12
C ASP A 305 5.20 5.17 -12.15
N HIS A 306 4.01 4.64 -11.86
CA HIS A 306 2.79 4.87 -12.62
C HIS A 306 2.46 6.37 -12.73
N LEU A 307 1.97 6.83 -13.90
CA LEU A 307 1.62 8.24 -14.16
C LEU A 307 2.77 9.24 -13.90
N ASP A 308 4.00 8.79 -14.20
CA ASP A 308 5.27 9.52 -13.99
C ASP A 308 5.61 9.79 -12.52
N ALA A 309 4.94 9.11 -11.59
CA ALA A 309 5.14 9.27 -10.16
C ALA A 309 6.32 8.44 -9.65
N HIS A 310 7.53 8.78 -10.10
CA HIS A 310 8.77 8.18 -9.60
C HIS A 310 9.35 9.00 -8.43
N ASP A 311 10.06 8.33 -7.54
CA ASP A 311 10.89 8.97 -6.50
C ASP A 311 12.37 8.63 -6.72
N SER A 312 13.25 9.56 -6.36
CA SER A 312 14.70 9.35 -6.43
C SER A 312 15.21 8.30 -5.43
N ASN A 313 14.54 8.14 -4.28
CA ASN A 313 14.88 7.14 -3.27
C ASN A 313 13.60 6.53 -2.65
N PRO A 314 12.98 5.54 -3.31
CA PRO A 314 11.73 4.93 -2.85
C PRO A 314 11.81 4.31 -1.46
N PHE A 315 12.94 3.70 -1.09
CA PHE A 315 13.11 3.06 0.22
C PHE A 315 13.00 4.10 1.34
N ASP A 316 13.76 5.19 1.23
CA ASP A 316 13.74 6.28 2.23
C ASP A 316 12.39 7.00 2.26
N LEU A 317 11.72 7.16 1.10
CA LEU A 317 10.36 7.69 1.06
C LEU A 317 9.39 6.81 1.85
N GLY A 318 9.38 5.50 1.59
CA GLY A 318 8.53 4.55 2.31
C GLY A 318 8.82 4.56 3.81
N SER A 319 10.09 4.51 4.20
CA SER A 319 10.54 4.56 5.59
C SER A 319 10.13 5.87 6.28
N ALA A 320 10.22 7.01 5.58
CA ALA A 320 9.80 8.31 6.11
C ALA A 320 8.29 8.41 6.31
N VAL A 321 7.49 7.84 5.39
CA VAL A 321 6.04 7.77 5.56
C VAL A 321 5.70 6.88 6.77
N ILE A 322 6.28 5.69 6.86
CA ILE A 322 6.05 4.74 7.96
C ILE A 322 6.40 5.34 9.31
N GLY A 323 7.60 5.92 9.45
CA GLY A 323 8.02 6.53 10.71
C GLY A 323 7.09 7.66 11.17
N ARG A 324 6.52 8.41 10.22
CA ARG A 324 5.54 9.48 10.51
C ARG A 324 4.16 8.94 10.85
N LEU A 325 3.69 7.89 10.18
CA LEU A 325 2.44 7.23 10.54
C LEU A 325 2.53 6.60 11.93
N ASN A 326 3.64 5.92 12.26
CA ASN A 326 3.88 5.40 13.61
C ASN A 326 3.88 6.53 14.65
N ALA A 327 4.56 7.66 14.37
CA ALA A 327 4.52 8.82 15.26
C ALA A 327 3.10 9.37 15.45
N LEU A 328 2.33 9.49 14.37
CA LEU A 328 0.93 9.95 14.41
C LEU A 328 0.05 9.00 15.22
N GLN A 329 0.21 7.69 15.04
CA GLN A 329 -0.55 6.66 15.78
C GLN A 329 -0.39 6.81 17.29
N ARG A 330 0.81 7.14 17.77
CA ARG A 330 1.08 7.36 19.20
C ARG A 330 0.41 8.60 19.78
N GLU A 331 -0.10 9.49 18.94
CA GLU A 331 -0.91 10.63 19.37
C GLU A 331 -2.39 10.26 19.60
N PHE A 332 -2.84 9.09 19.11
CA PHE A 332 -4.19 8.60 19.28
C PHE A 332 -4.27 7.43 20.28
N THR A 333 -5.49 7.10 20.72
CA THR A 333 -5.76 5.97 21.63
C THR A 333 -5.82 4.61 20.95
N GLU A 334 -5.92 4.59 19.63
CA GLU A 334 -5.95 3.39 18.80
C GLU A 334 -5.01 3.57 17.60
N SER A 335 -4.42 2.47 17.14
CA SER A 335 -3.63 2.46 15.90
C SER A 335 -4.52 2.65 14.67
N LEU A 336 -3.89 3.02 13.54
CA LEU A 336 -4.54 2.93 12.24
C LEU A 336 -4.96 1.48 11.97
N ALA A 337 -6.02 1.29 11.19
CA ALA A 337 -6.54 -0.04 10.85
C ALA A 337 -5.48 -0.88 10.13
N TYR A 338 -4.77 -0.30 9.16
CA TYR A 338 -3.68 -0.94 8.44
C TYR A 338 -2.87 0.06 7.59
N LEU A 339 -1.65 -0.35 7.20
CA LEU A 339 -0.90 0.22 6.08
C LEU A 339 -0.92 -0.76 4.91
N HIS A 340 -1.32 -0.28 3.74
CA HIS A 340 -1.42 -1.08 2.52
C HIS A 340 -0.35 -0.62 1.52
N VAL A 341 0.62 -1.50 1.22
CA VAL A 341 1.74 -1.19 0.34
C VAL A 341 1.60 -1.98 -0.97
N THR A 342 1.71 -1.26 -2.09
CA THR A 342 1.74 -1.89 -3.42
C THR A 342 3.18 -2.11 -3.87
N GLN A 343 3.51 -3.36 -4.17
CA GLN A 343 4.83 -3.79 -4.61
C GLN A 343 5.15 -3.33 -6.04
N PRO A 344 6.42 -3.01 -6.36
CA PRO A 344 6.86 -2.58 -7.69
C PRO A 344 6.75 -3.65 -8.78
N ARG A 345 6.53 -4.93 -8.42
CA ARG A 345 6.35 -6.08 -9.33
C ARG A 345 7.56 -6.33 -10.24
N TYR A 346 8.80 -6.19 -9.74
CA TYR A 346 10.01 -6.59 -10.49
C TYR A 346 9.95 -8.07 -10.91
N HIS A 347 9.26 -8.91 -10.13
CA HIS A 347 8.98 -10.31 -10.46
C HIS A 347 8.11 -10.49 -11.72
N ALA A 348 7.18 -9.57 -12.01
CA ALA A 348 6.27 -9.67 -13.16
C ALA A 348 6.74 -8.86 -14.38
N TYR A 349 7.56 -7.84 -14.15
CA TYR A 349 8.13 -7.00 -15.19
C TYR A 349 9.61 -6.76 -14.86
N VAL A 350 10.51 -7.19 -15.75
CA VAL A 350 11.97 -7.01 -15.62
C VAL A 350 12.37 -5.52 -15.46
N GLN A 351 11.45 -4.60 -15.80
CA GLN A 351 11.63 -3.16 -15.72
C GLN A 351 10.37 -2.50 -15.12
N THR A 352 10.56 -1.40 -14.37
CA THR A 352 9.45 -0.51 -13.99
C THR A 352 8.81 0.14 -15.22
N GLU A 353 7.71 0.88 -15.04
CA GLU A 353 7.07 1.61 -16.15
C GLU A 353 8.04 2.64 -16.77
N SER A 354 8.97 3.20 -15.98
CA SER A 354 10.06 4.10 -16.45
C SER A 354 11.30 3.39 -16.97
N GLY A 355 11.31 2.06 -17.05
CA GLY A 355 12.42 1.29 -17.62
C GLY A 355 13.57 1.00 -16.63
N LYS A 356 13.42 1.33 -15.34
CA LYS A 356 14.44 1.00 -14.33
C LYS A 356 14.39 -0.50 -14.03
N ALA A 357 15.54 -1.17 -14.13
CA ALA A 357 15.66 -2.55 -13.69
C ALA A 357 15.70 -2.62 -12.16
N GLY A 358 15.04 -3.62 -11.60
CA GLY A 358 15.15 -4.00 -10.20
C GLY A 358 15.14 -5.53 -10.09
N SER A 359 15.77 -6.05 -9.04
CA SER A 359 15.79 -7.48 -8.76
C SER A 359 14.74 -7.86 -7.72
N GLU A 360 14.30 -9.11 -7.77
CA GLU A 360 13.42 -9.70 -6.76
C GLU A 360 13.98 -9.57 -5.34
N ALA A 361 15.28 -9.77 -5.17
CA ALA A 361 15.94 -9.62 -3.88
C ALA A 361 15.90 -8.17 -3.34
N GLU A 362 15.93 -7.16 -4.21
CA GLU A 362 15.78 -5.77 -3.82
C GLU A 362 14.34 -5.45 -3.41
N GLU A 363 13.35 -5.92 -4.16
CA GLU A 363 11.93 -5.80 -3.79
C GLU A 363 11.66 -6.45 -2.43
N ALA A 364 12.12 -7.69 -2.24
CA ALA A 364 11.92 -8.41 -1.01
C ALA A 364 12.58 -7.72 0.20
N ARG A 365 13.81 -7.20 0.04
CA ARG A 365 14.48 -6.40 1.10
C ARG A 365 13.73 -5.10 1.41
N MET A 366 13.25 -4.41 0.38
CA MET A 366 12.51 -3.15 0.53
C MET A 366 11.18 -3.37 1.26
N MET A 367 10.40 -4.36 0.83
CA MET A 367 9.13 -4.70 1.45
C MET A 367 9.30 -5.18 2.89
N ARG A 368 10.30 -6.03 3.17
CA ARG A 368 10.64 -6.44 4.55
C ARG A 368 11.04 -5.27 5.42
N GLY A 369 11.92 -4.39 4.94
CA GLY A 369 12.33 -3.22 5.70
C GLY A 369 11.15 -2.30 6.06
N TRP A 370 10.16 -2.18 5.18
CA TRP A 370 8.92 -1.45 5.48
C TRP A 370 7.99 -2.20 6.43
N ARG A 371 7.87 -3.52 6.27
CA ARG A 371 7.09 -4.39 7.17
C ARG A 371 7.61 -4.32 8.59
N ASP A 372 8.91 -4.48 8.77
CA ASP A 372 9.59 -4.48 10.07
C ASP A 372 9.49 -3.12 10.77
N ALA A 373 9.45 -2.04 9.99
CA ALA A 373 9.37 -0.68 10.52
C ALA A 373 7.95 -0.26 10.91
N TYR A 374 6.89 -0.82 10.30
CA TYR A 374 5.52 -0.38 10.54
C TYR A 374 4.91 -1.02 11.80
N GLU A 375 4.34 -0.18 12.67
CA GLU A 375 3.72 -0.61 13.92
C GLU A 375 2.21 -0.83 13.73
N GLY A 376 1.82 -1.98 13.19
CA GLY A 376 0.41 -2.35 13.02
C GLY A 376 0.18 -3.41 11.95
N THR A 377 -1.06 -3.53 11.50
CA THR A 377 -1.41 -4.43 10.40
C THR A 377 -0.80 -3.96 9.09
N PHE A 378 0.04 -4.79 8.47
CA PHE A 378 0.68 -4.51 7.19
C PHE A 378 0.07 -5.38 6.08
N MET A 379 -0.46 -4.73 5.06
CA MET A 379 -1.09 -5.38 3.91
C MET A 379 -0.25 -5.19 2.66
N CYS A 380 0.01 -6.26 1.93
CA CYS A 380 0.72 -6.21 0.65
C CYS A 380 -0.22 -6.42 -0.54
N SER A 381 0.15 -5.83 -1.68
CA SER A 381 -0.53 -6.07 -2.95
C SER A 381 0.42 -6.01 -4.14
N GLY A 382 -0.03 -6.59 -5.25
CA GLY A 382 0.67 -6.53 -6.54
C GLY A 382 1.39 -7.84 -6.87
N GLY A 383 0.86 -8.56 -7.86
CA GLY A 383 1.51 -9.73 -8.44
C GLY A 383 1.28 -11.06 -7.70
N TYR A 384 0.74 -11.04 -6.47
CA TYR A 384 0.49 -12.25 -5.69
C TYR A 384 -0.40 -13.28 -6.38
N THR A 385 0.04 -14.54 -6.29
CA THR A 385 -0.76 -15.76 -6.43
C THR A 385 -1.17 -16.27 -5.04
N GLY A 386 -1.92 -17.37 -4.98
CA GLY A 386 -2.27 -18.01 -3.70
C GLY A 386 -1.03 -18.50 -2.93
N GLU A 387 -0.07 -19.06 -3.66
CA GLU A 387 1.18 -19.59 -3.12
C GLU A 387 2.05 -18.46 -2.56
N LEU A 388 2.32 -17.44 -3.38
CA LEU A 388 3.12 -16.28 -2.95
C LEU A 388 2.46 -15.53 -1.79
N GLY A 389 1.12 -15.47 -1.76
CA GLY A 389 0.38 -14.87 -0.65
C GLY A 389 0.49 -15.68 0.63
N THR A 390 0.43 -17.01 0.52
CA THR A 390 0.60 -17.93 1.66
C THR A 390 2.02 -17.85 2.22
N GLU A 391 3.03 -17.82 1.35
CA GLU A 391 4.43 -17.65 1.73
C GLU A 391 4.66 -16.31 2.45
N ALA A 392 4.13 -15.20 1.92
CA ALA A 392 4.29 -13.89 2.55
C ALA A 392 3.67 -13.83 3.96
N VAL A 393 2.54 -14.50 4.19
CA VAL A 393 1.93 -14.58 5.52
C VAL A 393 2.74 -15.50 6.44
N ALA A 394 3.15 -16.67 5.96
CA ALA A 394 3.92 -17.63 6.74
C ALA A 394 5.27 -17.06 7.21
N ASN A 395 5.93 -16.26 6.36
CA ASN A 395 7.22 -15.62 6.66
C ASN A 395 7.08 -14.35 7.50
N GLY A 396 5.86 -13.86 7.75
CA GLY A 396 5.61 -12.60 8.44
C GLY A 396 5.81 -11.33 7.60
N ASP A 397 6.10 -11.47 6.30
CA ASP A 397 6.28 -10.36 5.35
C ASP A 397 5.00 -9.51 5.19
N ALA A 398 3.82 -10.11 5.43
CA ALA A 398 2.53 -9.43 5.44
C ALA A 398 1.55 -10.06 6.43
N ASP A 399 0.64 -9.25 6.98
CA ASP A 399 -0.49 -9.75 7.76
C ASP A 399 -1.68 -10.11 6.88
N LEU A 400 -1.88 -9.33 5.82
CA LEU A 400 -2.98 -9.45 4.86
C LEU A 400 -2.44 -9.33 3.43
N VAL A 401 -3.08 -10.02 2.48
CA VAL A 401 -2.71 -9.96 1.06
C VAL A 401 -3.94 -9.57 0.25
N SER A 402 -3.84 -8.46 -0.50
CA SER A 402 -4.94 -8.01 -1.35
C SER A 402 -4.75 -8.39 -2.81
N PHE A 403 -5.84 -8.87 -3.41
CA PHE A 403 -5.88 -9.38 -4.78
C PHE A 403 -6.78 -8.49 -5.63
N GLY A 404 -6.25 -8.03 -6.77
CA GLY A 404 -7.00 -7.22 -7.71
C GLY A 404 -7.60 -8.06 -8.84
N ARG A 405 -6.83 -8.19 -9.93
CA ARG A 405 -7.25 -8.87 -11.17
C ARG A 405 -7.86 -10.25 -10.97
N LEU A 406 -7.37 -11.03 -10.00
CA LEU A 406 -7.93 -12.35 -9.71
C LEU A 406 -9.34 -12.27 -9.15
N PHE A 407 -9.63 -11.31 -8.26
CA PHE A 407 -10.99 -11.07 -7.77
C PHE A 407 -11.92 -10.48 -8.82
N ILE A 408 -11.40 -9.81 -9.87
CA ILE A 408 -12.25 -9.38 -10.99
C ILE A 408 -12.91 -10.59 -11.62
N SER A 409 -12.15 -11.63 -11.95
CA SER A 409 -12.66 -12.79 -12.68
C SER A 409 -13.09 -13.97 -11.82
N ASN A 410 -12.81 -13.94 -10.52
CA ASN A 410 -13.15 -14.99 -9.56
C ASN A 410 -13.89 -14.34 -8.38
N PRO A 411 -15.21 -14.19 -8.44
CA PRO A 411 -15.98 -13.64 -7.31
C PRO A 411 -15.77 -14.44 -6.02
N ASP A 412 -15.57 -15.75 -6.14
CA ASP A 412 -15.32 -16.70 -5.07
C ASP A 412 -13.82 -17.03 -4.87
N LEU A 413 -12.92 -16.09 -5.19
CA LEU A 413 -11.46 -16.31 -5.18
C LEU A 413 -10.97 -16.97 -3.89
N THR A 414 -11.42 -16.52 -2.71
CA THR A 414 -11.02 -17.09 -1.43
C THR A 414 -11.27 -18.60 -1.37
N HIS A 415 -12.46 -19.04 -1.79
CA HIS A 415 -12.79 -20.47 -1.80
C HIS A 415 -11.93 -21.24 -2.79
N ARG A 416 -11.73 -20.70 -4.00
CA ARG A 416 -10.89 -21.34 -5.02
C ARG A 416 -9.45 -21.53 -4.53
N LEU A 417 -8.86 -20.52 -3.89
CA LEU A 417 -7.52 -20.63 -3.32
C LEU A 417 -7.47 -21.67 -2.20
N GLN A 418 -8.53 -21.80 -1.40
CA GLN A 418 -8.58 -22.74 -0.27
C GLN A 418 -8.59 -24.20 -0.72
N VAL A 419 -9.24 -24.49 -1.84
CA VAL A 419 -9.38 -25.85 -2.38
C VAL A 419 -8.46 -26.10 -3.58
N ASP A 420 -7.53 -25.19 -3.85
CA ASP A 420 -6.60 -25.24 -4.98
C ASP A 420 -7.33 -25.45 -6.34
N ALA A 421 -8.43 -24.74 -6.55
CA ALA A 421 -9.22 -24.81 -7.79
C ALA A 421 -8.64 -23.90 -8.88
N GLU A 422 -8.89 -24.28 -10.14
CA GLU A 422 -8.55 -23.47 -11.31
C GLU A 422 -9.18 -22.07 -11.22
N LEU A 423 -8.38 -21.05 -11.50
CA LEU A 423 -8.80 -19.66 -11.52
C LEU A 423 -9.28 -19.25 -12.92
N THR A 424 -10.47 -18.66 -12.98
CA THR A 424 -11.01 -18.05 -14.19
C THR A 424 -10.10 -16.90 -14.62
N ARG A 425 -9.70 -16.90 -15.89
CA ARG A 425 -8.88 -15.86 -16.50
C ARG A 425 -9.67 -14.55 -16.62
N TYR A 426 -9.02 -13.44 -16.29
CA TYR A 426 -9.59 -12.10 -16.44
C TYR A 426 -9.49 -11.57 -17.88
N GLU A 427 -10.46 -10.75 -18.26
CA GLU A 427 -10.49 -10.04 -19.54
C GLU A 427 -10.20 -8.54 -19.37
N ARG A 428 -9.02 -8.09 -19.82
CA ARG A 428 -8.61 -6.69 -19.63
C ARG A 428 -9.50 -5.68 -20.36
N ALA A 429 -10.09 -6.08 -21.49
CA ALA A 429 -10.94 -5.22 -22.31
C ALA A 429 -12.21 -4.76 -21.57
N THR A 430 -12.65 -5.49 -20.53
CA THR A 430 -13.87 -5.21 -19.77
C THR A 430 -13.60 -4.53 -18.43
N PHE A 431 -12.34 -4.21 -18.12
CA PHE A 431 -11.97 -3.60 -16.84
C PHE A 431 -12.60 -2.21 -16.68
N TYR A 432 -12.50 -1.37 -17.70
CA TYR A 432 -12.98 0.01 -17.71
C TYR A 432 -14.06 0.20 -18.79
N THR A 433 -15.23 -0.37 -18.53
CA THR A 433 -16.42 -0.21 -19.37
C THR A 433 -17.62 0.14 -18.47
N HIS A 434 -18.69 0.67 -19.06
CA HIS A 434 -19.91 1.01 -18.33
C HIS A 434 -21.00 -0.07 -18.43
N ASP A 435 -20.69 -1.22 -19.06
CA ASP A 435 -21.63 -2.33 -19.14
C ASP A 435 -21.85 -2.92 -17.72
N PRO A 436 -23.10 -2.99 -17.23
CA PRO A 436 -23.39 -3.40 -15.86
C PRO A 436 -23.17 -4.90 -15.60
N VAL A 437 -22.97 -5.71 -16.64
CA VAL A 437 -22.88 -7.17 -16.54
C VAL A 437 -21.54 -7.68 -17.07
N VAL A 438 -21.21 -7.34 -18.32
CA VAL A 438 -20.13 -7.99 -19.07
C VAL A 438 -18.76 -7.72 -18.46
N GLY A 439 -18.06 -8.80 -18.11
CA GLY A 439 -16.77 -8.78 -17.45
C GLY A 439 -16.82 -8.11 -16.07
N TYR A 440 -17.97 -8.14 -15.40
CA TYR A 440 -18.19 -7.51 -14.10
C TYR A 440 -18.88 -8.45 -13.13
N THR A 441 -20.13 -8.82 -13.42
CA THR A 441 -20.97 -9.67 -12.56
C THR A 441 -21.31 -11.03 -13.20
N ASP A 442 -20.84 -11.27 -14.42
CA ASP A 442 -21.06 -12.47 -15.22
C ASP A 442 -19.94 -13.52 -15.12
N TYR A 443 -18.92 -13.28 -14.28
CA TYR A 443 -17.89 -14.29 -14.02
C TYR A 443 -18.47 -15.44 -13.17
N PRO A 444 -18.21 -16.71 -13.53
CA PRO A 444 -18.79 -17.86 -12.86
C PRO A 444 -18.19 -18.09 -11.47
N VAL A 445 -19.01 -18.57 -10.52
CA VAL A 445 -18.50 -19.17 -9.28
C VAL A 445 -18.18 -20.65 -9.47
N LEU A 446 -17.36 -21.22 -8.60
CA LEU A 446 -17.00 -22.63 -8.63
C LEU A 446 -18.26 -23.51 -8.46
N GLY A 447 -18.43 -24.50 -9.34
CA GLY A 447 -19.59 -25.39 -9.34
C GLY A 447 -20.80 -24.88 -10.15
N GLU A 448 -20.79 -23.64 -10.64
CA GLU A 448 -21.77 -23.21 -11.65
C GLU A 448 -21.36 -23.73 -13.03
N ALA A 449 -22.27 -24.47 -13.68
CA ALA A 449 -22.06 -24.86 -15.07
C ALA A 449 -21.96 -23.59 -15.94
N LYS A 450 -20.94 -23.51 -16.80
CA LYS A 450 -20.88 -22.50 -17.87
C LYS A 450 -22.08 -22.74 -18.78
N ASN A 451 -23.20 -22.08 -18.53
CA ASN A 451 -24.30 -22.05 -19.47
C ASN A 451 -23.81 -21.30 -20.71
N GLY A 452 -23.26 -22.04 -21.68
CA GLY A 452 -22.87 -21.58 -23.01
C GLY A 452 -24.08 -21.24 -23.88
N GLY A 453 -25.06 -20.52 -23.33
CA GLY A 453 -26.25 -20.08 -24.01
C GLY A 453 -26.35 -18.56 -23.89
N VAL A 454 -26.42 -17.91 -25.06
CA VAL A 454 -26.79 -16.49 -25.24
C VAL A 454 -27.66 -16.00 -24.08
N VAL A 455 -27.07 -15.19 -23.20
CA VAL A 455 -27.84 -14.54 -22.13
C VAL A 455 -28.87 -13.65 -22.83
N ALA A 456 -30.13 -14.06 -22.73
CA ALA A 456 -31.25 -13.24 -23.17
C ALA A 456 -31.16 -11.92 -22.38
N ARG A 457 -30.98 -10.83 -23.13
CA ARG A 457 -30.99 -9.46 -22.60
C ARG A 457 -32.22 -9.28 -21.70
N PRO A 458 -32.07 -8.88 -20.44
CA PRO A 458 -33.21 -8.38 -19.69
C PRO A 458 -33.74 -7.17 -20.45
N ARG A 459 -35.03 -7.19 -20.84
CA ARG A 459 -35.68 -6.01 -21.36
C ARG A 459 -35.92 -5.04 -20.20
N LEU A 460 -35.14 -3.94 -20.25
CA LEU A 460 -35.26 -2.65 -19.56
C LEU A 460 -35.23 -2.65 -18.03
#